data_AF-A0A382WES9-F1
#
_entry.id   AF-A0A382WES9-F1
#
_cell.length_a   1.000
_cell.length_b   1.000
_cell.length_c   1.000
_cell.angle_alpha   90.00
_cell.angle_beta   90.00
_cell.angle_gamma   90.00
#
_symmetry.space_group_name_H-M   'P 1'
#
loop_
_entity.id
_entity.type
_entity.pdbx_description
1 polymer ?
#
loop_
_entity_poly.entity_id
_entity_poly.type
_entity_poly.pdbx_seq_one_letter_code
_entity_poly.pdbx_strand_id
1 'polypeptide(L)'
;MRPGVWLTLNNVGLVEARSERRDFANRALMVSQVAVWGIWRTNPKELRMTQISMRQMLEAGVHFGHQTRYWNPKMEPFIFGQRNNIHIINLEHTVPLYEKACDFIKSIVGNGGTVLFVGTKRAAREAIRDEA
;
A
#
# COMPACT_ATOMS: atom_id res chain seq x y z
N MET A 1 -19.40 -52.69 26.40
CA MET A 1 -19.11 -54.12 26.63
C MET A 1 -18.32 -54.65 25.44
N ARG A 2 -17.17 -55.29 25.74
CA ARG A 2 -16.23 -56.03 24.87
C ARG A 2 -15.33 -55.23 23.90
N PRO A 3 -13.99 -55.43 23.99
CA PRO A 3 -12.97 -54.74 23.20
C PRO A 3 -12.63 -55.51 21.91
N GLY A 4 -12.16 -54.80 20.88
CA GLY A 4 -11.62 -55.38 19.65
C GLY A 4 -10.44 -54.57 19.16
N VAL A 5 -9.24 -54.93 19.60
CA VAL A 5 -7.94 -54.38 19.17
C VAL A 5 -7.48 -55.18 17.95
N TRP A 6 -7.26 -54.52 16.81
CA TRP A 6 -6.40 -55.02 15.72
C TRP A 6 -5.79 -53.84 14.96
N LEU A 7 -4.62 -53.38 15.41
CA LEU A 7 -3.66 -52.65 14.58
C LEU A 7 -2.29 -53.24 14.86
N THR A 8 -1.81 -54.07 13.95
CA THR A 8 -0.43 -54.56 13.93
C THR A 8 0.48 -53.47 13.38
N LEU A 9 1.34 -52.93 14.24
CA LEU A 9 2.49 -52.11 13.89
C LEU A 9 3.68 -53.04 13.61
N ASN A 10 4.32 -52.87 12.45
CA ASN A 10 5.69 -53.27 12.20
C ASN A 10 6.38 -52.12 11.46
N ASN A 11 7.16 -51.29 12.16
CA ASN A 11 8.62 -51.33 12.03
C ASN A 11 9.28 -50.37 13.05
N VAL A 12 9.82 -50.97 14.11
CA VAL A 12 11.17 -50.78 14.67
C VAL A 12 11.65 -49.37 15.01
N GLY A 13 11.84 -49.15 16.31
CA GLY A 13 12.68 -48.08 16.87
C GLY A 13 12.55 -47.95 18.39
N LEU A 14 13.00 -48.96 19.16
CA LEU A 14 13.35 -48.83 20.59
C LEU A 14 14.33 -47.63 20.76
N VAL A 15 14.35 -46.85 21.84
CA VAL A 15 14.69 -47.26 23.23
C VAL A 15 14.15 -46.23 24.22
N GLU A 16 13.61 -46.77 25.31
CA GLU A 16 13.19 -46.11 26.55
C GLU A 16 14.35 -46.06 27.57
N ALA A 17 14.57 -44.91 28.22
CA ALA A 17 15.24 -44.73 29.53
C ALA A 17 15.51 -43.22 29.72
N ARG A 18 15.42 -42.58 30.89
CA ARG A 18 14.97 -42.91 32.23
C ARG A 18 14.97 -41.55 32.97
N SER A 19 14.11 -41.42 33.96
CA SER A 19 14.09 -40.36 34.95
C SER A 19 15.47 -39.98 35.48
N GLU A 20 15.78 -38.68 35.56
CA GLU A 20 16.47 -38.12 36.74
C GLU A 20 16.36 -36.59 36.80
N ARG A 21 15.71 -36.12 37.88
CA ARG A 21 15.93 -34.80 38.48
C ARG A 21 17.31 -34.78 39.13
N ARG A 22 17.87 -33.57 39.23
CA ARG A 22 19.24 -33.16 39.61
C ARG A 22 20.00 -32.87 38.31
N ASP A 23 20.18 -31.62 37.88
CA ASP A 23 21.01 -30.63 38.55
C ASP A 23 20.53 -29.17 38.33
N PHE A 24 20.28 -28.49 39.46
CA PHE A 24 19.73 -27.13 39.55
C PHE A 24 20.84 -26.05 39.70
N ALA A 25 22.08 -26.29 39.22
CA ALA A 25 23.20 -25.46 39.68
C ALA A 25 24.19 -24.94 38.62
N ASN A 26 24.10 -25.26 37.33
CA ASN A 26 25.13 -24.82 36.36
C ASN A 26 24.60 -24.47 34.97
N ARG A 27 23.75 -23.43 34.86
CA ARG A 27 23.51 -22.74 33.57
C ARG A 27 23.01 -21.30 33.69
N ALA A 28 23.37 -20.61 34.77
CA ALA A 28 23.45 -19.16 34.75
C ALA A 28 24.71 -18.78 33.96
N LEU A 29 24.62 -17.73 33.14
CA LEU A 29 25.63 -17.24 32.18
C LEU A 29 25.53 -17.82 30.76
N MET A 30 24.36 -17.68 30.11
CA MET A 30 24.34 -17.44 28.66
C MET A 30 23.07 -16.67 28.25
N VAL A 31 23.18 -15.35 28.39
CA VAL A 31 22.66 -14.28 27.54
C VAL A 31 21.22 -14.45 26.99
N SER A 32 20.32 -13.72 27.64
CA SER A 32 19.23 -12.87 27.11
C SER A 32 19.07 -12.79 25.57
N GLN A 33 17.81 -12.79 25.12
CA GLN A 33 17.33 -12.50 23.75
C GLN A 33 17.53 -13.59 22.67
N VAL A 34 16.69 -14.64 22.66
CA VAL A 34 16.34 -15.37 21.41
C VAL A 34 14.84 -15.68 21.33
N ALA A 35 14.00 -14.76 21.79
CA ALA A 35 12.58 -14.74 21.48
C ALA A 35 12.18 -13.28 21.23
N VAL A 36 11.38 -13.04 20.19
CA VAL A 36 10.98 -11.72 19.63
C VAL A 36 11.88 -11.23 18.47
N TRP A 37 12.10 -12.05 17.44
CA TRP A 37 12.56 -11.58 16.12
C TRP A 37 11.81 -12.23 14.94
N GLY A 38 10.61 -12.77 15.20
CA GLY A 38 9.86 -13.58 14.22
C GLY A 38 8.55 -12.98 13.72
N ILE A 39 8.20 -11.75 14.07
CA ILE A 39 6.94 -11.11 13.63
C ILE A 39 7.27 -9.65 13.30
N TRP A 40 6.85 -9.20 12.10
CA TRP A 40 7.06 -7.86 11.51
C TRP A 40 8.40 -7.60 10.82
N ARG A 41 8.75 -8.42 9.82
CA ARG A 41 9.47 -7.88 8.65
C ARG A 41 8.44 -7.11 7.82
N THR A 42 8.08 -5.91 8.25
CA THR A 42 7.29 -5.00 7.41
C THR A 42 8.10 -4.73 6.15
N ASN A 43 7.56 -5.09 4.99
CA ASN A 43 8.16 -4.79 3.70
C ASN A 43 8.20 -3.26 3.55
N PRO A 44 9.37 -2.59 3.54
CA PRO A 44 9.43 -1.13 3.48
C PRO A 44 8.87 -0.56 2.17
N LYS A 45 8.65 -1.41 1.15
CA LYS A 45 8.02 -1.00 -0.11
C LYS A 45 6.54 -0.63 0.05
N GLU A 46 5.88 -1.08 1.11
CA GLU A 46 4.44 -0.93 1.31
C GLU A 46 4.04 0.42 1.93
N LEU A 47 5.00 1.17 2.50
CA LEU A 47 4.78 2.48 3.12
C LEU A 47 5.12 3.67 2.22
N ARG A 48 5.28 3.44 0.91
CA ARG A 48 5.44 4.55 -0.04
C ARG A 48 4.07 4.94 -0.52
N MET A 49 3.64 6.16 -0.20
CA MET A 49 2.57 6.83 -0.94
C MET A 49 2.80 6.59 -2.42
N THR A 50 1.91 5.80 -3.02
CA THR A 50 2.04 5.22 -4.35
C THR A 50 2.32 6.35 -5.33
N GLN A 51 3.58 6.48 -5.75
CA GLN A 51 3.94 7.43 -6.79
C GLN A 51 3.19 7.01 -8.05
N ILE A 52 2.22 7.81 -8.47
CA ILE A 52 1.38 7.51 -9.61
C ILE A 52 2.26 7.55 -10.85
N SER A 53 2.35 6.42 -11.56
CA SER A 53 3.07 6.36 -12.82
C SER A 53 2.27 7.02 -13.95
N MET A 54 2.94 7.58 -14.96
CA MET A 54 2.29 8.16 -16.14
C MET A 54 1.33 7.17 -16.81
N ARG A 55 1.69 5.88 -16.82
CA ARG A 55 0.84 4.80 -17.33
C ARG A 55 -0.49 4.71 -16.60
N GLN A 56 -0.49 4.81 -15.27
CA GLN A 56 -1.72 4.79 -14.48
C GLN A 56 -2.59 6.02 -14.78
N MET A 57 -2.00 7.20 -15.01
CA MET A 57 -2.76 8.39 -15.42
C MET A 57 -3.37 8.26 -16.82
N LEU A 58 -2.69 7.56 -17.74
CA LEU A 58 -3.22 7.23 -19.06
C LEU A 58 -4.40 6.27 -18.95
N GLU A 59 -4.24 5.17 -18.19
CA GLU A 59 -5.27 4.16 -17.97
C GLU A 59 -6.50 4.75 -17.24
N ALA A 60 -6.29 5.68 -16.30
CA ALA A 60 -7.35 6.42 -15.61
C ALA A 60 -8.05 7.48 -16.48
N GLY A 61 -7.53 7.78 -17.69
CA GLY A 61 -8.15 8.73 -18.62
C GLY A 61 -8.00 10.21 -18.23
N VAL A 62 -7.02 10.57 -17.39
CA VAL A 62 -6.82 11.95 -16.90
C VAL A 62 -6.39 12.92 -18.01
N HIS A 63 -5.81 12.39 -19.08
CA HIS A 63 -5.32 13.16 -20.23
C HIS A 63 -6.44 13.68 -21.14
N PHE A 64 -7.68 13.22 -20.97
CA PHE A 64 -8.81 13.73 -21.76
C PHE A 64 -9.26 15.09 -21.23
N GLY A 65 -9.02 16.12 -22.03
CA GLY A 65 -9.50 17.47 -21.79
C GLY A 65 -10.93 17.69 -22.28
N HIS A 66 -11.23 18.94 -22.59
CA HIS A 66 -12.53 19.34 -23.12
C HIS A 66 -12.52 19.48 -24.64
N GLN A 67 -13.70 19.72 -25.23
CA GLN A 67 -13.83 20.01 -26.66
C GLN A 67 -13.05 21.28 -27.05
N THR A 68 -12.47 21.29 -28.26
CA THR A 68 -11.66 22.40 -28.80
C THR A 68 -12.36 23.76 -28.78
N ARG A 69 -13.70 23.79 -28.81
CA ARG A 69 -14.46 25.04 -28.78
C ARG A 69 -14.57 25.69 -27.39
N TYR A 70 -14.39 24.92 -26.32
CA TYR A 70 -14.41 25.45 -24.95
C TYR A 70 -13.08 25.20 -24.26
N TRP A 71 -12.08 25.99 -24.66
CA TRP A 71 -10.76 26.00 -24.05
C TRP A 71 -10.36 27.43 -23.69
N ASN A 72 -9.42 27.55 -22.76
CA ASN A 72 -8.85 28.83 -22.36
C ASN A 72 -7.44 28.97 -22.95
N PRO A 73 -7.11 30.05 -23.68
CA PRO A 73 -5.79 30.28 -24.25
C PRO A 73 -4.62 30.12 -23.27
N LYS A 74 -4.82 30.45 -21.99
CA LYS A 74 -3.78 30.28 -20.94
C LYS A 74 -3.37 28.82 -20.69
N MET A 75 -4.17 27.86 -21.15
CA MET A 75 -3.89 26.43 -21.03
C MET A 75 -3.05 25.88 -22.17
N GLU A 76 -2.71 26.68 -23.18
CA GLU A 76 -1.90 26.28 -24.33
C GLU A 76 -0.62 25.51 -23.95
N PRO A 77 0.19 25.92 -22.95
CA PRO A 77 1.41 25.20 -22.59
C PRO A 77 1.17 23.79 -22.00
N PHE A 78 -0.04 23.50 -21.54
CA PHE A 78 -0.41 22.22 -20.92
C PHE A 78 -1.14 21.29 -21.89
N ILE A 79 -1.42 21.74 -23.11
CA ILE A 79 -2.10 20.94 -24.14
C ILE A 79 -1.04 20.29 -25.03
N PHE A 80 -1.05 18.96 -25.11
CA PHE A 80 -0.18 18.21 -26.01
C PHE A 80 -0.64 18.33 -27.47
N GLY A 81 -1.95 18.33 -27.68
CA GLY A 81 -2.54 18.43 -29.02
C GLY A 81 -4.05 18.24 -28.98
N GLN A 82 -4.64 18.01 -30.15
CA GLN A 82 -6.08 17.74 -30.29
C GLN A 82 -6.33 16.53 -31.17
N ARG A 83 -7.30 15.70 -30.80
CA ARG A 83 -7.76 14.55 -31.57
C ARG A 83 -9.27 14.45 -31.47
N ASN A 84 -9.96 14.26 -32.60
CA ASN A 84 -11.42 14.18 -32.65
C ASN A 84 -12.13 15.36 -31.96
N ASN A 85 -11.57 16.57 -32.11
CA ASN A 85 -12.05 17.81 -31.47
C ASN A 85 -12.00 17.81 -29.92
N ILE A 86 -11.20 16.94 -29.30
CA ILE A 86 -10.93 16.93 -27.86
C ILE A 86 -9.46 17.29 -27.65
N HIS A 87 -9.20 18.22 -26.72
CA HIS A 87 -7.84 18.53 -26.29
C HIS A 87 -7.27 17.39 -25.45
N ILE A 88 -6.03 17.02 -25.75
CA ILE A 88 -5.24 16.07 -24.98
C ILE A 88 -4.29 16.85 -24.08
N ILE A 89 -4.38 16.61 -22.77
CA ILE A 89 -3.54 17.26 -21.77
C ILE A 89 -2.18 16.56 -21.73
N ASN A 90 -1.09 17.34 -21.65
CA ASN A 90 0.25 16.80 -21.53
C ASN A 90 0.50 16.27 -20.11
N LEU A 91 0.68 14.94 -20.01
CA LEU A 91 0.99 14.28 -18.74
C LEU A 91 2.43 14.53 -18.27
N GLU A 92 3.38 14.85 -19.16
CA GLU A 92 4.76 15.18 -18.78
C GLU A 92 4.80 16.42 -17.90
N HIS A 93 3.91 17.39 -18.13
CA HIS A 93 3.74 18.55 -17.25
C HIS A 93 2.88 18.22 -16.02
N THR A 94 1.89 17.33 -16.15
CA THR A 94 0.94 17.02 -15.09
C THR A 94 1.59 16.21 -13.96
N VAL A 95 2.45 15.23 -14.28
CA VAL A 95 3.13 14.40 -13.27
C VAL A 95 3.94 15.22 -12.25
N PRO A 96 4.90 16.09 -12.66
CA PRO A 96 5.67 16.87 -11.69
C PRO A 96 4.83 17.93 -10.96
N LEU A 97 3.75 18.44 -11.57
CA LEU A 97 2.83 19.36 -10.89
C LEU A 97 1.96 18.64 -9.85
N TYR A 98 1.56 17.41 -10.15
CA TYR A 98 0.84 16.54 -9.21
C TYR A 98 1.68 16.23 -7.98
N GLU A 99 2.95 15.85 -8.16
CA GLU A 99 3.87 15.59 -7.05
C GLU A 99 4.03 16.83 -6.15
N LYS A 100 4.22 18.01 -6.74
CA LYS A 100 4.28 19.29 -6.00
C LYS A 100 3.00 19.57 -5.21
N ALA A 101 1.83 19.30 -5.79
CA ALA A 101 0.55 19.48 -5.11
C ALA A 101 0.39 18.50 -3.92
N CYS A 102 0.79 17.24 -4.09
CA CYS A 102 0.80 16.26 -3.01
C CYS A 102 1.73 16.68 -1.88
N ASP A 103 2.93 17.16 -2.19
CA ASP A 103 3.88 17.61 -1.17
C ASP A 103 3.39 18.86 -0.43
N PHE A 104 2.72 19.78 -1.15
CA PHE A 104 2.06 20.92 -0.54
C PHE A 104 0.98 20.50 0.46
N ILE A 105 0.10 19.56 0.09
CA ILE A 105 -0.94 19.03 0.99
C ILE A 105 -0.32 18.36 2.22
N LYS A 106 0.72 17.53 2.04
CA LYS A 106 1.45 16.91 3.16
C LYS A 106 1.98 17.96 4.13
N SER A 107 2.50 19.08 3.62
CA SER A 107 3.03 20.15 4.47
C SER A 107 1.94 20.84 5.30
N ILE A 108 0.75 21.06 4.73
CA ILE A 108 -0.40 21.66 5.44
C ILE A 108 -0.86 20.75 6.57
N VAL A 109 -1.07 19.46 6.27
CA VAL A 109 -1.54 18.48 7.25
C VAL A 109 -0.48 18.26 8.34
N GLY A 110 0.80 18.23 7.98
CA GLY A 110 1.91 18.12 8.93
C GLY A 110 2.00 19.30 9.91
N ASN A 111 1.56 20.48 9.49
CA ASN A 111 1.48 21.68 10.33
C ASN A 111 0.16 21.76 11.13
N GLY A 112 -0.72 20.75 11.06
CA GLY A 112 -2.02 20.75 11.72
C GLY A 112 -3.09 21.61 11.03
N GLY A 113 -2.87 21.99 9.76
CA GLY A 113 -3.85 22.72 8.95
C GLY A 113 -4.97 21.82 8.42
N THR A 114 -6.14 22.41 8.23
CA THR A 114 -7.32 21.70 7.69
C THR A 114 -7.39 21.82 6.16
N VAL A 115 -7.73 20.72 5.48
CA VAL A 115 -7.95 20.68 4.02
C VAL A 115 -9.44 20.53 3.75
N LEU A 116 -10.00 21.38 2.87
CA LEU A 116 -11.41 21.33 2.48
C LEU A 116 -11.55 20.76 1.07
N PHE A 117 -12.25 19.64 0.93
CA PHE A 117 -12.59 19.06 -0.36
C PHE A 117 -13.89 19.68 -0.90
N VAL A 118 -13.85 20.23 -2.11
CA VAL A 118 -15.02 20.89 -2.76
C VAL A 118 -15.25 20.29 -4.14
N GLY A 119 -16.46 19.77 -4.38
CA GLY A 119 -16.87 19.32 -5.70
C GLY A 119 -18.37 19.39 -5.87
N THR A 120 -18.80 20.06 -6.94
CA THR A 120 -20.23 20.27 -7.27
C THR A 120 -20.72 19.34 -8.38
N LYS A 121 -19.80 18.67 -9.10
CA LYS A 121 -20.13 17.73 -10.17
C LYS A 121 -20.71 16.44 -9.59
N ARG A 122 -21.71 15.88 -10.28
CA ARG A 122 -22.35 14.61 -9.88
C ARG A 122 -21.34 13.47 -9.70
N ALA A 123 -20.42 13.32 -10.66
CA ALA A 123 -19.37 12.29 -10.63
C ALA A 123 -18.36 12.47 -9.47
N ALA A 124 -18.25 13.67 -8.89
CA ALA A 124 -17.32 13.94 -7.79
C ALA A 124 -17.99 13.84 -6.41
N ARG A 125 -19.33 13.86 -6.34
CA ARG A 125 -20.06 13.99 -5.08
C ARG A 125 -19.90 12.79 -4.16
N GLU A 126 -19.95 11.57 -4.71
CA GLU A 126 -19.77 10.33 -3.95
C GLU A 126 -18.32 10.18 -3.51
N ALA A 127 -17.38 10.26 -4.45
CA ALA A 127 -15.95 10.17 -4.16
C ALA A 127 -15.48 11.16 -3.08
N ILE A 128 -15.94 12.42 -3.10
CA ILE A 128 -15.56 13.40 -2.08
C ILE A 128 -16.18 13.09 -0.73
N ARG A 129 -17.41 12.57 -0.68
CA ARG A 129 -18.07 12.23 0.60
C ARG A 129 -17.44 11.02 1.26
N ASP A 130 -16.98 10.04 0.47
CA ASP A 130 -16.43 8.81 1.00
C ASP A 130 -14.96 8.97 1.44
N GLU A 131 -14.23 9.92 0.86
CA GLU A 131 -12.79 10.12 1.09
C GLU A 131 -12.44 11.35 1.97
N ALA A 132 -13.41 12.22 2.32
CA ALA A 132 -13.22 13.41 3.16
C ALA A 132 -13.59 13.16 4.62
#